data_AF-A0A942NEC0-F1
#
_entry.id   AF-A0A942NEC0-F1
#
_cell.length_a   1.000
_cell.length_b   1.000
_cell.length_c   1.000
_cell.angle_alpha   90.00
_cell.angle_beta   90.00
_cell.angle_gamma   90.00
#
_symmetry.space_group_name_H-M   'P 1'
#
loop_
_entity.id
_entity.type
_entity.pdbx_description
1 polymer ?
#
loop_
_entity_poly.entity_id
_entity_poly.type
_entity_poly.pdbx_seq_one_letter_code
_entity_poly.pdbx_strand_id
1 'polypeptide(L)'
;MSSTATIKYRYKLPTKRALFAVVIAILINVGLTYEAYSKGLPQLTNLSWQLAGLSWLLTLFVIWFVIRGQRIGDVELGEEAALIPKASLYMSLIRVPYHCIKRVKLVNLNKQLMAVISTSVGTARLNSTWFATLEDFQNFLQILEERRHAQARPNVATEALLYAIKEHSTEDPLIGAKIGAKEVYQRIFDALKDSKGVNIETLLCILGSLAGYSCQASVRAQALAKGIPENSLFITMGSETENYFFGDALNAPLAESKYSIWSLAAAAAQQAGCAEFLDVNEIFKHVTGSVCSERFGIIRVPENHQPSDKPVEYVKALWPSILPTVKLLCPEHDNWPILFGIAIQQAIDAGKSAIDPGMALKIVMESAIPMSKIDLKYGLEKT
;
A
#
# COMPACT_ATOMS: atom_id res chain seq x y z
N MET A 1 -24.90 21.44 12.79
CA MET A 1 -24.66 21.98 11.43
C MET A 1 -23.73 23.18 11.58
N SER A 2 -22.43 23.02 11.31
CA SER A 2 -21.47 24.12 11.34
C SER A 2 -20.61 24.05 10.08
N SER A 3 -20.85 25.02 9.19
CA SER A 3 -20.00 25.50 8.09
C SER A 3 -18.91 24.53 7.57
N THR A 4 -19.30 23.70 6.61
CA THR A 4 -18.45 22.93 5.69
C THR A 4 -17.73 23.85 4.69
N ALA A 5 -16.74 24.60 5.17
CA ALA A 5 -15.95 25.49 4.31
C ALA A 5 -14.51 24.95 4.13
N THR A 6 -14.03 24.98 2.89
CA THR A 6 -12.61 24.81 2.56
C THR A 6 -11.82 25.97 3.14
N ILE A 7 -10.87 25.68 4.03
CA ILE A 7 -10.05 26.70 4.69
C ILE A 7 -8.70 26.76 3.99
N LYS A 8 -8.30 27.94 3.54
CA LYS A 8 -7.03 28.15 2.82
C LYS A 8 -6.08 28.99 3.66
N TYR A 9 -4.84 28.53 3.79
CA TYR A 9 -3.77 29.26 4.44
C TYR A 9 -2.67 29.58 3.42
N ARG A 10 -2.30 30.87 3.35
CA ARG A 10 -1.25 31.33 2.44
C ARG A 10 0.09 30.76 2.83
N TYR A 11 0.81 30.23 1.85
CA TYR A 11 2.12 29.63 1.98
C TYR A 11 3.20 30.52 1.35
N LYS A 12 4.20 30.98 2.12
CA LYS A 12 5.32 31.79 1.59
C LYS A 12 6.69 31.25 2.02
N LEU A 13 7.57 30.99 1.06
CA LEU A 13 8.98 30.74 1.34
C LEU A 13 9.63 32.01 1.93
N PRO A 14 10.37 31.94 3.06
CA PRO A 14 10.90 33.11 3.73
C PRO A 14 11.88 33.87 2.83
N THR A 15 11.51 35.11 2.49
CA THR A 15 12.20 35.98 1.52
C THR A 15 13.69 36.17 1.84
N LYS A 16 14.06 36.12 3.13
CA LYS A 16 15.46 36.23 3.58
C LYS A 16 16.35 35.08 3.10
N ARG A 17 15.86 33.84 3.10
CA ARG A 17 16.64 32.67 2.63
C ARG A 17 16.75 32.62 1.11
N ALA A 18 15.69 32.99 0.42
CA ALA A 18 15.67 33.16 -1.02
C ALA A 18 16.68 34.23 -1.49
N LEU A 19 16.66 35.40 -0.84
CA LEU A 19 17.60 36.48 -1.12
C LEU A 19 19.06 36.07 -0.83
N PHE A 20 19.30 35.40 0.29
CA PHE A 20 20.63 34.93 0.66
C PHE A 20 21.23 33.94 -0.35
N ALA A 21 20.43 32.98 -0.83
CA ALA A 21 20.87 32.03 -1.86
C ALA A 21 21.24 32.72 -3.18
N VAL A 22 20.47 33.73 -3.59
CA VAL A 22 20.77 34.54 -4.79
C VAL A 22 22.05 35.36 -4.61
N VAL A 23 22.23 36.00 -3.44
CA VAL A 23 23.43 36.80 -3.14
C VAL A 23 24.70 35.95 -3.15
N ILE A 24 24.68 34.76 -2.55
CA ILE A 24 25.83 33.84 -2.58
C ILE A 24 26.16 33.43 -4.01
N ALA A 25 25.15 33.05 -4.80
CA ALA A 25 25.37 32.65 -6.18
C ALA A 25 26.00 33.78 -7.01
N ILE A 26 25.55 35.02 -6.83
CA ILE A 26 26.14 36.20 -7.50
C ILE A 26 27.59 36.43 -7.04
N LEU A 27 27.87 36.38 -5.73
CA LEU A 27 29.21 36.63 -5.19
C LEU A 27 30.27 35.62 -5.70
N ILE A 28 29.90 34.34 -5.80
CA ILE A 28 30.78 33.29 -6.34
C ILE A 28 31.13 33.59 -7.81
N ASN A 29 30.16 34.04 -8.62
CA ASN A 29 30.45 34.42 -10.01
C ASN A 29 31.37 35.61 -10.11
N VAL A 30 31.11 36.66 -9.33
CA VAL A 30 31.91 37.88 -9.37
C VAL A 30 33.37 37.55 -9.06
N GLY A 31 33.63 36.70 -8.06
CA GLY A 31 34.97 36.20 -7.73
C GLY A 31 35.63 35.44 -8.88
N LEU A 32 34.92 34.48 -9.49
CA LEU A 32 35.45 33.67 -10.61
C LEU A 32 35.70 34.51 -11.87
N THR A 33 34.82 35.46 -12.19
CA THR A 33 35.02 36.39 -13.31
C THR A 33 36.17 37.36 -13.07
N TYR A 34 36.36 37.82 -11.83
CA TYR A 34 37.49 38.67 -11.46
C TYR A 34 38.82 37.91 -11.59
N GLU A 35 38.87 36.67 -11.12
CA GLU A 35 40.06 35.83 -11.23
C GLU A 35 40.38 35.45 -12.68
N ALA A 36 39.35 35.23 -13.51
CA ALA A 36 39.50 35.00 -14.95
C ALA A 36 40.07 36.24 -15.67
N TYR A 37 39.70 37.44 -15.23
CA TYR A 37 40.19 38.70 -15.78
C TYR A 37 41.61 39.06 -15.31
N SER A 38 41.98 38.71 -14.06
CA SER A 38 43.27 39.09 -13.49
C SER A 38 44.45 38.21 -13.93
N LYS A 39 44.21 37.00 -14.45
CA LYS A 39 45.28 36.08 -14.88
C LYS A 39 45.71 36.34 -16.33
N GLY A 40 46.83 37.04 -16.51
CA GLY A 40 47.43 37.39 -17.81
C GLY A 40 48.17 36.27 -18.56
N LEU A 41 47.81 34.99 -18.37
CA LEU A 41 48.48 33.84 -19.01
C LEU A 41 47.55 33.17 -20.06
N PRO A 42 47.88 33.19 -21.37
CA PRO A 42 46.98 32.82 -22.47
C PRO A 42 46.42 31.39 -22.45
N GLN A 43 47.08 30.45 -21.78
CA GLN A 43 46.64 29.05 -21.74
C GLN A 43 45.61 28.77 -20.64
N LEU A 44 45.54 29.61 -19.59
CA LEU A 44 44.58 29.47 -18.49
C LEU A 44 43.31 30.32 -18.69
N THR A 45 43.34 31.28 -19.61
CA THR A 45 42.21 32.19 -19.89
C THR A 45 41.01 31.46 -20.51
N ASN A 46 41.22 30.52 -21.42
CA ASN A 46 40.10 29.78 -22.04
C ASN A 46 39.34 28.92 -21.01
N LEU A 47 40.06 28.25 -20.11
CA LEU A 47 39.44 27.43 -19.06
C LEU A 47 38.71 28.30 -18.03
N SER A 48 39.29 29.43 -17.64
CA SER A 48 38.66 30.33 -16.66
C SER A 48 37.38 30.98 -17.21
N TRP A 49 37.35 31.36 -18.48
CA TRP A 49 36.14 31.87 -19.14
C TRP A 49 35.06 30.80 -19.30
N GLN A 50 35.43 29.55 -19.61
CA GLN A 50 34.48 28.42 -19.63
C GLN A 50 33.86 28.15 -18.26
N LEU A 51 34.67 28.15 -17.19
CA LEU A 51 34.20 27.98 -15.81
C LEU A 51 33.31 29.15 -15.37
N ALA A 52 33.66 30.38 -15.73
CA ALA A 52 32.83 31.55 -15.46
C ALA A 52 31.46 31.46 -16.17
N GLY A 53 31.43 31.02 -17.44
CA GLY A 53 30.20 30.80 -18.19
C GLY A 53 29.29 29.74 -17.56
N LEU A 54 29.86 28.59 -17.15
CA LEU A 54 29.16 27.53 -16.43
C LEU A 54 28.57 28.01 -15.09
N SER A 55 29.34 28.82 -14.36
CA SER A 55 28.91 29.39 -13.08
C SER A 55 27.72 30.37 -13.24
N TRP A 56 27.72 31.16 -14.31
CA TRP A 56 26.59 32.05 -14.63
C TRP A 56 25.33 31.26 -14.99
N LEU A 57 25.44 30.16 -15.74
CA LEU A 57 24.31 29.26 -16.03
C LEU A 57 23.72 28.65 -14.75
N LEU A 58 24.58 28.17 -13.84
CA LEU A 58 24.16 27.69 -12.52
C LEU A 58 23.42 28.75 -11.71
N THR A 59 23.83 30.02 -11.84
CA THR A 59 23.23 31.13 -11.10
C THR A 59 21.89 31.55 -11.67
N LEU A 60 21.75 31.57 -13.00
CA LEU A 60 20.45 31.73 -13.65
C LEU A 60 19.50 30.59 -13.24
N PHE A 61 20.00 29.36 -13.10
CA PHE A 61 19.21 28.23 -12.62
C PHE A 61 18.76 28.43 -11.15
N VAL A 62 19.63 28.92 -10.27
CA VAL A 62 19.28 29.25 -8.87
C VAL A 62 18.26 30.39 -8.80
N ILE A 63 18.43 31.45 -9.59
CA ILE A 63 17.48 32.58 -9.66
C ILE A 63 16.11 32.09 -10.16
N TRP A 64 16.09 31.31 -11.25
CA TRP A 64 14.87 30.71 -11.77
C TRP A 64 14.19 29.79 -10.74
N PHE A 65 14.97 28.99 -10.02
CA PHE A 65 14.50 28.13 -8.94
C PHE A 65 13.87 28.94 -7.80
N VAL A 66 14.50 30.05 -7.39
CA VAL A 66 13.97 30.97 -6.37
C VAL A 66 12.68 31.64 -6.84
N ILE A 67 12.62 32.13 -8.08
CA ILE A 67 11.41 32.74 -8.66
C ILE A 67 10.27 31.72 -8.71
N ARG A 68 10.55 30.48 -9.14
CA ARG A 68 9.55 29.40 -9.18
C ARG A 68 9.08 28.99 -7.79
N GLY A 69 9.98 28.94 -6.80
CA GLY A 69 9.67 28.67 -5.40
C GLY A 69 8.92 29.81 -4.70
N GLN A 70 8.99 31.05 -5.20
CA GLN A 70 8.22 32.19 -4.69
C GLN A 70 6.77 32.25 -5.23
N ARG A 71 6.36 31.33 -6.11
CA ARG A 71 4.93 31.21 -6.47
C ARG A 71 4.15 30.80 -5.23
N ILE A 72 3.25 31.68 -4.79
CA ILE A 72 2.37 31.49 -3.63
C ILE A 72 1.57 30.21 -3.85
N GLY A 73 1.77 29.22 -2.99
CA GLY A 73 0.85 28.09 -2.86
C GLY A 73 -0.17 28.42 -1.76
N ASP A 74 -1.29 27.71 -1.75
CA ASP A 74 -2.18 27.66 -0.60
C ASP A 74 -2.14 26.24 -0.03
N VAL A 75 -2.01 26.13 1.30
CA VAL A 75 -2.30 24.87 1.99
C VAL A 75 -3.79 24.89 2.27
N GLU A 76 -4.51 23.88 1.81
CA GLU A 76 -5.97 23.85 1.92
C GLU A 76 -6.43 22.69 2.80
N LEU A 77 -7.36 22.98 3.70
CA LEU A 77 -8.13 21.97 4.43
C LEU A 77 -9.51 21.91 3.78
N GLY A 78 -9.68 20.97 2.84
CA GLY A 78 -10.98 20.66 2.22
C GLY A 78 -11.80 19.73 3.11
N GLU A 79 -13.05 19.41 2.73
CA GLU A 79 -13.94 18.60 3.57
C GLU A 79 -13.41 17.17 3.80
N GLU A 80 -12.87 16.55 2.75
CA GLU A 80 -12.44 15.15 2.79
C GLU A 80 -10.92 14.96 2.81
N ALA A 81 -10.17 15.98 2.41
CA ALA A 81 -8.73 15.89 2.23
C ALA A 81 -8.03 17.22 2.47
N ALA A 82 -6.79 17.13 2.97
CA ALA A 82 -5.87 18.25 3.07
C ALA A 82 -4.96 18.32 1.83
N LEU A 83 -4.79 19.50 1.26
CA LEU A 83 -3.78 19.81 0.25
C LEU A 83 -2.54 20.33 0.97
N ILE A 84 -1.53 19.46 1.12
CA ILE A 84 -0.28 19.75 1.85
C ILE A 84 0.94 19.56 0.96
N PRO A 85 2.04 20.30 1.15
CA PRO A 85 3.25 20.16 0.35
C PRO A 85 3.99 18.86 0.72
N LYS A 86 4.36 18.07 -0.29
CA LYS A 86 5.24 16.92 -0.12
C LYS A 86 6.62 17.38 0.38
N ALA A 87 7.25 16.63 1.27
CA ALA A 87 8.64 16.86 1.68
C ALA A 87 9.63 16.48 0.56
N SER A 88 9.58 17.19 -0.57
CA SER A 88 10.48 17.07 -1.71
C SER A 88 11.06 18.44 -2.06
N LEU A 89 12.17 18.46 -2.82
CA LEU A 89 12.77 19.71 -3.32
C LEU A 89 11.78 20.57 -4.13
N TYR A 90 10.75 19.95 -4.70
CA TYR A 90 9.74 20.59 -5.54
C TYR A 90 8.50 21.06 -4.77
N MET A 91 8.37 20.69 -3.48
CA MET A 91 7.26 21.08 -2.60
C MET A 91 5.87 20.95 -3.27
N SER A 92 5.70 19.92 -4.12
CA SER A 92 4.46 19.69 -4.86
C SER A 92 3.30 19.44 -3.89
N LEU A 93 2.19 20.14 -4.07
CA LEU A 93 0.98 19.92 -3.28
C LEU A 93 0.45 18.51 -3.57
N ILE A 94 0.18 17.77 -2.49
CA ILE A 94 -0.48 16.47 -2.52
C ILE A 94 -1.82 16.58 -1.82
N ARG A 95 -2.86 16.03 -2.45
CA ARG A 95 -4.17 15.86 -1.82
C ARG A 95 -4.12 14.59 -0.97
N VAL A 96 -4.23 14.75 0.34
CA VAL A 96 -4.16 13.67 1.32
C VAL A 96 -5.50 13.56 2.05
N PRO A 97 -6.26 12.48 1.84
CA PRO A 97 -7.46 12.21 2.64
C PRO A 97 -7.14 12.14 4.13
N TYR A 98 -8.02 12.65 5.01
CA TYR A 98 -7.67 12.73 6.44
C TYR A 98 -7.46 11.36 7.09
N HIS A 99 -8.19 10.33 6.65
CA HIS A 99 -7.99 8.95 7.10
C HIS A 99 -6.61 8.36 6.72
N CYS A 100 -5.92 8.96 5.74
CA CYS A 100 -4.56 8.55 5.34
C CYS A 100 -3.46 9.23 6.19
N ILE A 101 -3.81 10.18 7.07
CA ILE A 101 -2.86 10.87 7.95
C ILE A 101 -2.64 10.02 9.21
N LYS A 102 -1.54 9.26 9.23
CA LYS A 102 -1.18 8.38 10.35
C LYS A 102 -0.82 9.20 11.61
N ARG A 103 -0.02 10.26 11.44
CA ARG A 103 0.53 11.02 12.57
C ARG A 103 0.84 12.47 12.20
N VAL A 104 0.57 13.39 13.11
CA VAL A 104 1.07 14.76 13.08
C VAL A 104 2.01 14.92 14.28
N LYS A 105 3.25 15.38 14.07
CA LYS A 105 4.24 15.60 15.13
C LYS A 105 4.80 17.01 15.04
N LEU A 106 4.70 17.76 16.14
CA LEU A 106 5.40 19.03 16.30
C LEU A 106 6.84 18.80 16.76
N VAL A 107 7.78 19.45 16.08
CA VAL A 107 9.21 19.45 16.41
C VAL A 107 9.67 20.89 16.53
N ASN A 108 10.31 21.23 17.64
CA ASN A 108 10.91 22.55 17.84
C ASN A 108 12.36 22.51 17.34
N LEU A 109 12.68 23.32 16.35
CA LEU A 109 14.02 23.46 15.77
C LEU A 109 14.43 24.93 15.81
N ASN A 110 15.41 25.28 16.65
CA ASN A 110 16.02 26.62 16.68
C ASN A 110 15.01 27.78 16.69
N LYS A 111 14.06 27.77 17.65
CA LYS A 111 12.99 28.78 17.81
C LYS A 111 11.94 28.79 16.68
N GLN A 112 11.86 27.74 15.88
CA GLN A 112 10.81 27.54 14.86
C GLN A 112 10.08 26.23 15.13
N LEU A 113 8.75 26.27 15.08
CA LEU A 113 7.94 25.06 15.13
C LEU A 113 7.83 24.46 13.72
N MET A 114 8.02 23.15 13.62
CA MET A 114 7.83 22.37 12.41
C MET A 114 6.84 21.23 12.69
N ALA A 115 5.77 21.16 11.92
CA ALA A 115 4.87 20.03 11.89
C ALA A 115 5.35 19.00 10.86
N VAL A 116 5.56 17.77 11.30
CA VAL A 116 5.85 16.62 10.46
C VAL A 116 4.57 15.78 10.37
N ILE A 117 3.98 15.75 9.18
CA ILE A 117 2.74 15.02 8.88
C ILE A 117 3.14 13.74 8.14
N SER A 118 2.93 12.59 8.77
CA SER A 118 3.17 11.27 8.20
C SER A 118 1.88 10.71 7.62
N THR A 119 1.93 10.31 6.35
CA THR A 119 0.78 9.81 5.57
C THR A 119 1.12 8.48 4.92
N SER A 120 0.13 7.74 4.42
CA SER A 120 0.33 6.51 3.62
C SER A 120 1.13 6.74 2.33
N VAL A 121 1.11 7.97 1.79
CA VAL A 121 1.78 8.35 0.53
C VAL A 121 3.11 9.11 0.72
N GLY A 122 3.56 9.27 1.97
CA GLY A 122 4.83 9.90 2.32
C GLY A 122 4.75 10.89 3.48
N THR A 123 5.78 11.72 3.63
CA THR A 123 5.85 12.73 4.69
C THR A 123 5.72 14.14 4.11
N ALA A 124 5.02 15.00 4.84
CA ALA A 124 4.96 16.44 4.61
C ALA A 124 5.57 17.15 5.82
N ARG A 125 6.30 18.24 5.59
CA ARG A 125 6.92 19.05 6.64
C ARG A 125 6.47 20.48 6.47
N LEU A 126 5.84 21.06 7.48
CA LEU A 126 5.32 22.43 7.48
C LEU A 126 6.00 23.24 8.58
N ASN A 127 6.62 24.36 8.23
CA ASN A 127 7.23 25.26 9.21
C ASN A 127 6.25 26.39 9.57
N SER A 128 6.18 26.72 10.86
CA SER A 128 5.41 27.87 11.39
C SER A 128 5.70 29.18 10.65
N THR A 129 6.95 29.41 10.22
CA THR A 129 7.35 30.62 9.48
C THR A 129 6.82 30.70 8.05
N TRP A 130 6.16 29.65 7.56
CA TRP A 130 5.54 29.63 6.23
C TRP A 130 4.11 30.17 6.22
N PHE A 131 3.51 30.32 7.41
CA PHE A 131 2.18 30.87 7.62
C PHE A 131 2.28 32.38 7.90
N ALA A 132 1.18 33.12 7.67
CA ALA A 132 1.16 34.57 7.88
C ALA A 132 1.36 34.94 9.36
N THR A 133 0.76 34.17 10.27
CA THR A 133 0.95 34.30 11.71
C THR A 133 1.21 32.94 12.37
N LEU A 134 1.76 32.97 13.59
CA LEU A 134 1.90 31.75 14.41
C LEU A 134 0.53 31.17 14.79
N GLU A 135 -0.47 32.04 14.97
CA GLU A 135 -1.85 31.67 15.25
C GLU A 135 -2.47 30.91 14.07
N ASP A 136 -2.25 31.36 12.83
CA ASP A 136 -2.70 30.65 11.63
C ASP A 136 -2.11 29.23 11.53
N PHE A 137 -0.83 29.09 11.90
CA PHE A 137 -0.18 27.78 11.93
C PHE A 137 -0.78 26.86 13.00
N GLN A 138 -1.05 27.39 14.19
CA GLN A 138 -1.68 26.62 15.27
C GLN A 138 -3.11 26.23 14.92
N ASN A 139 -3.89 27.16 14.37
CA ASN A 139 -5.26 26.93 13.92
C ASN A 139 -5.32 25.90 12.79
N PHE A 140 -4.41 25.99 11.81
CA PHE A 140 -4.27 24.98 10.77
C PHE A 140 -4.04 23.58 11.35
N LEU A 141 -3.12 23.44 12.31
CA LEU A 141 -2.83 22.14 12.93
C LEU A 141 -3.99 21.62 13.76
N GLN A 142 -4.66 22.50 14.50
CA GLN A 142 -5.83 22.14 15.29
C GLN A 142 -6.94 21.59 14.39
N ILE A 143 -7.31 22.31 13.33
CA ILE A 143 -8.36 21.86 12.40
C ILE A 143 -7.94 20.58 11.66
N LEU A 144 -6.67 20.47 11.28
CA LEU A 144 -6.13 19.26 10.66
C LEU A 144 -6.27 18.04 11.59
N GLU A 145 -5.93 18.19 12.87
CA GLU A 145 -6.08 17.13 13.86
C GLU A 145 -7.56 16.83 14.17
N GLU A 146 -8.41 17.84 14.31
CA GLU A 146 -9.85 17.68 14.51
C GLU A 146 -10.49 16.90 13.36
N ARG A 147 -10.21 17.27 12.11
CA ARG A 147 -10.74 16.57 10.93
C ARG A 147 -10.16 15.17 10.78
N ARG A 148 -8.88 14.98 11.11
CA ARG A 148 -8.27 13.65 11.22
C ARG A 148 -9.00 12.81 12.26
N HIS A 149 -9.25 13.33 13.45
CA HIS A 149 -9.94 12.59 14.51
C HIS A 149 -11.40 12.31 14.19
N ALA A 150 -12.10 13.25 13.54
CA ALA A 150 -13.48 13.08 13.10
C ALA A 150 -13.61 11.97 12.05
N GLN A 151 -12.66 11.86 11.11
CA GLN A 151 -12.64 10.78 10.11
C GLN A 151 -11.92 9.51 10.56
N ALA A 152 -11.13 9.56 11.64
CA ALA A 152 -10.49 8.40 12.25
C ALA A 152 -11.43 7.64 13.20
N ARG A 153 -12.53 8.27 13.65
CA ARG A 153 -13.63 7.52 14.28
C ARG A 153 -14.26 6.64 13.20
N PRO A 154 -14.39 5.32 13.43
CA PRO A 154 -15.16 4.49 12.53
C PRO A 154 -16.55 5.12 12.39
N ASN A 155 -17.08 5.15 11.17
CA ASN A 155 -18.45 5.61 10.93
C ASN A 155 -19.39 4.91 11.93
N VAL A 156 -20.39 5.59 12.49
CA VAL A 156 -21.35 4.99 13.44
C VAL A 156 -21.93 3.69 12.89
N ALA A 157 -22.11 3.61 11.57
CA ALA A 157 -22.51 2.39 10.86
C ALA A 157 -21.47 1.25 10.97
N THR A 158 -20.18 1.57 10.90
CA THR A 158 -19.08 0.61 11.10
C THR A 158 -19.02 0.12 12.54
N GLU A 159 -19.19 1.00 13.53
CA GLU A 159 -19.23 0.58 14.94
C GLU A 159 -20.44 -0.33 15.23
N ALA A 160 -21.61 0.03 14.70
CA ALA A 160 -22.81 -0.80 14.81
C ALA A 160 -22.63 -2.18 14.14
N LEU A 161 -22.00 -2.22 12.97
CA LEU A 161 -21.67 -3.48 12.29
C LEU A 161 -20.71 -4.35 13.11
N LEU A 162 -19.66 -3.76 13.68
CA LEU A 162 -18.70 -4.48 14.52
C LEU A 162 -19.33 -5.00 15.80
N TYR A 163 -20.24 -4.21 16.40
CA TYR A 163 -21.01 -4.65 17.56
C TYR A 163 -21.89 -5.85 17.21
N ALA A 164 -22.63 -5.79 16.10
CA ALA A 164 -23.47 -6.90 15.64
C ALA A 164 -22.64 -8.16 15.33
N ILE A 165 -21.46 -8.02 14.70
CA ILE A 165 -20.53 -9.14 14.46
C ILE A 165 -20.14 -9.79 15.78
N LYS A 166 -19.80 -8.98 16.80
CA LYS A 166 -19.37 -9.49 18.10
C LYS A 166 -20.53 -10.17 18.84
N GLU A 167 -21.73 -9.62 18.79
CA GLU A 167 -22.92 -10.22 19.41
C GLU A 167 -23.23 -11.58 18.79
N HIS A 168 -23.33 -11.64 17.46
CA HIS A 168 -23.64 -12.88 16.73
C HIS A 168 -22.50 -13.89 16.69
N SER A 169 -21.24 -13.49 16.98
CA SER A 169 -20.12 -14.44 17.05
C SER A 169 -20.26 -15.48 18.15
N THR A 170 -21.11 -15.23 19.15
CA THR A 170 -21.42 -16.21 20.20
C THR A 170 -22.25 -17.40 19.68
N GLU A 171 -23.05 -17.16 18.63
CA GLU A 171 -23.89 -18.18 17.99
C GLU A 171 -23.19 -18.80 16.77
N ASP A 172 -22.50 -17.96 15.99
CA ASP A 172 -21.75 -18.38 14.80
C ASP A 172 -20.32 -17.78 14.84
N PRO A 173 -19.32 -18.56 15.29
CA PRO A 173 -17.93 -18.11 15.35
C PRO A 173 -17.37 -17.60 14.02
N LEU A 174 -17.96 -18.01 12.88
CA LEU A 174 -17.52 -17.62 11.54
C LEU A 174 -18.27 -16.41 10.96
N ILE A 175 -19.15 -15.74 11.73
CA ILE A 175 -19.95 -14.62 11.21
C ILE A 175 -19.11 -13.49 10.64
N GLY A 176 -17.99 -13.13 11.31
CA GLY A 176 -17.05 -12.13 10.82
C GLY A 176 -16.39 -12.55 9.51
N ALA A 177 -16.02 -13.83 9.39
CA ALA A 177 -15.46 -14.39 8.16
C ALA A 177 -16.48 -14.37 7.01
N LYS A 178 -17.75 -14.70 7.28
CA LYS A 178 -18.83 -14.68 6.28
C LYS A 178 -19.12 -13.27 5.76
N ILE A 179 -19.22 -12.29 6.67
CA ILE A 179 -19.46 -10.88 6.29
C ILE A 179 -18.25 -10.34 5.52
N GLY A 180 -17.04 -10.57 6.04
CA GLY A 180 -15.82 -10.14 5.36
C GLY A 180 -15.62 -10.81 4.01
N ALA A 181 -16.05 -12.07 3.86
CA ALA A 181 -15.97 -12.79 2.59
C ALA A 181 -16.86 -12.13 1.53
N LYS A 182 -18.08 -11.77 1.91
CA LYS A 182 -19.01 -11.04 1.04
C LYS A 182 -18.45 -9.67 0.64
N GLU A 183 -17.90 -8.91 1.60
CA GLU A 183 -17.29 -7.61 1.32
C GLU A 183 -16.10 -7.72 0.36
N VAL A 184 -15.17 -8.64 0.62
CA VAL A 184 -13.99 -8.87 -0.23
C VAL A 184 -14.40 -9.35 -1.63
N TYR A 185 -15.32 -10.31 -1.71
CA TYR A 185 -15.83 -10.82 -2.98
C TYR A 185 -16.46 -9.69 -3.80
N GLN A 186 -17.40 -8.93 -3.24
CA GLN A 186 -18.10 -7.85 -3.95
C GLN A 186 -17.13 -6.77 -4.41
N ARG A 187 -16.19 -6.35 -3.54
CA ARG A 187 -15.21 -5.33 -3.89
C ARG A 187 -14.32 -5.75 -5.06
N ILE A 188 -13.87 -7.00 -5.09
CA ILE A 188 -13.04 -7.51 -6.19
C ILE A 188 -13.90 -7.70 -7.45
N PHE A 189 -15.10 -8.27 -7.31
CA PHE A 189 -16.04 -8.47 -8.41
C PHE A 189 -16.37 -7.15 -9.12
N ASP A 190 -16.73 -6.12 -8.35
CA ASP A 190 -17.05 -4.79 -8.89
C ASP A 190 -15.83 -4.12 -9.53
N ALA A 191 -14.63 -4.32 -8.98
CA ALA A 191 -13.40 -3.80 -9.57
C ALA A 191 -13.03 -4.45 -10.92
N LEU A 192 -13.44 -5.70 -11.14
CA LEU A 192 -13.21 -6.42 -12.39
C LEU A 192 -14.32 -6.27 -13.42
N LYS A 193 -15.47 -5.70 -13.02
CA LYS A 193 -16.64 -5.59 -13.88
C LYS A 193 -16.42 -4.54 -14.96
N ASP A 194 -16.47 -4.97 -16.22
CA ASP A 194 -16.41 -4.10 -17.38
C ASP A 194 -17.65 -4.24 -18.28
N SER A 195 -17.61 -3.63 -19.46
CA SER A 195 -18.71 -3.71 -20.46
C SER A 195 -19.04 -5.13 -20.95
N LYS A 196 -18.13 -6.09 -20.79
CA LYS A 196 -18.25 -7.50 -21.19
C LYS A 196 -18.55 -8.42 -20.00
N GLY A 197 -18.55 -7.90 -18.78
CA GLY A 197 -18.82 -8.65 -17.56
C GLY A 197 -17.59 -8.78 -16.68
N VAL A 198 -17.47 -9.91 -15.97
CA VAL A 198 -16.32 -10.21 -15.10
C VAL A 198 -15.59 -11.41 -15.68
N ASN A 199 -14.28 -11.32 -15.87
CA ASN A 199 -13.47 -12.49 -16.22
C ASN A 199 -13.31 -13.39 -14.98
N ILE A 200 -13.98 -14.55 -15.01
CA ILE A 200 -14.08 -15.44 -13.86
C ILE A 200 -12.73 -16.07 -13.49
N GLU A 201 -11.88 -16.37 -14.47
CA GLU A 201 -10.53 -16.89 -14.24
C GLU A 201 -9.68 -15.91 -13.43
N THR A 202 -9.74 -14.63 -13.79
CA THR A 202 -9.03 -13.56 -13.08
C THR A 202 -9.58 -13.37 -11.67
N LEU A 203 -10.89 -13.38 -11.49
CA LEU A 203 -11.51 -13.32 -10.16
C LEU A 203 -11.05 -14.47 -9.25
N LEU A 204 -11.10 -15.71 -9.76
CA LEU A 204 -10.67 -16.91 -9.04
C LEU A 204 -9.17 -16.88 -8.73
N CYS A 205 -8.34 -16.42 -9.67
CA CYS A 205 -6.90 -16.27 -9.48
C CYS A 205 -6.60 -15.23 -8.39
N ILE A 206 -7.27 -14.07 -8.40
CA ILE A 206 -7.11 -13.05 -7.37
C ILE A 206 -7.47 -13.62 -6.00
N LEU A 207 -8.65 -14.24 -5.87
CA LEU A 207 -9.13 -14.77 -4.60
C LEU A 207 -8.23 -15.89 -4.08
N GLY A 208 -7.79 -16.81 -4.95
CA GLY A 208 -6.83 -17.86 -4.61
C GLY A 208 -5.49 -17.29 -4.16
N SER A 209 -4.96 -16.30 -4.89
CA SER A 209 -3.69 -15.63 -4.54
C SER A 209 -3.75 -14.97 -3.17
N LEU A 210 -4.82 -14.23 -2.88
CA LEU A 210 -5.02 -13.58 -1.58
C LEU A 210 -5.28 -14.60 -0.48
N ALA A 211 -6.00 -15.69 -0.76
CA ALA A 211 -6.22 -16.78 0.17
C ALA A 211 -4.90 -17.41 0.61
N GLY A 212 -4.05 -17.78 -0.35
CA GLY A 212 -2.71 -18.32 -0.08
C GLY A 212 -1.87 -17.39 0.77
N TYR A 213 -1.79 -16.12 0.40
CA TYR A 213 -1.03 -15.10 1.13
C TYR A 213 -1.59 -14.88 2.55
N SER A 214 -2.91 -14.95 2.71
CA SER A 214 -3.59 -14.82 4.00
C SER A 214 -3.27 -15.96 4.97
N CYS A 215 -3.01 -17.18 4.49
CA CYS A 215 -2.55 -18.29 5.32
C CYS A 215 -1.26 -17.92 6.06
N GLN A 216 -0.28 -17.39 5.32
CA GLN A 216 0.99 -16.99 5.89
C GLN A 216 0.84 -15.77 6.83
N ALA A 217 0.01 -14.79 6.43
CA ALA A 217 -0.28 -13.62 7.25
C ALA A 217 -0.97 -13.99 8.58
N SER A 218 -1.91 -14.92 8.54
CA SER A 218 -2.60 -15.46 9.72
C SER A 218 -1.62 -16.14 10.68
N VAL A 219 -0.80 -17.07 10.17
CA VAL A 219 0.19 -17.80 10.99
C VAL A 219 1.15 -16.83 11.67
N ARG A 220 1.67 -15.83 10.95
CA ARG A 220 2.55 -14.80 11.54
C ARG A 220 1.84 -13.93 12.57
N ALA A 221 0.60 -13.53 12.31
CA ALA A 221 -0.17 -12.72 13.25
C ALA A 221 -0.49 -13.50 14.54
N GLN A 222 -0.80 -14.79 14.43
CA GLN A 222 -0.96 -15.68 15.59
C GLN A 222 0.35 -15.85 16.37
N ALA A 223 1.46 -16.05 15.68
CA ALA A 223 2.79 -16.17 16.27
C ALA A 223 3.13 -14.95 17.11
N LEU A 224 2.95 -13.76 16.51
CA LEU A 224 3.18 -12.48 17.16
C LEU A 224 2.32 -12.32 18.40
N ALA A 225 1.02 -12.66 18.32
CA ALA A 225 0.12 -12.61 19.47
C ALA A 225 0.52 -13.57 20.60
N LYS A 226 1.18 -14.69 20.28
CA LYS A 226 1.66 -15.70 21.24
C LYS A 226 3.11 -15.50 21.67
N GLY A 227 3.82 -14.49 21.13
CA GLY A 227 5.24 -14.26 21.38
C GLY A 227 6.16 -15.36 20.82
N ILE A 228 5.70 -16.11 19.81
CA ILE A 228 6.45 -17.20 19.20
C ILE A 228 7.38 -16.63 18.12
N PRO A 229 8.69 -16.94 18.15
CA PRO A 229 9.63 -16.51 17.12
C PRO A 229 9.29 -17.06 15.73
N GLU A 230 9.37 -16.21 14.70
CA GLU A 230 9.01 -16.57 13.32
C GLU A 230 9.86 -17.72 12.75
N ASN A 231 11.14 -17.77 13.09
CA ASN A 231 12.08 -18.82 12.67
C ASN A 231 11.73 -20.22 13.22
N SER A 232 10.86 -20.31 14.22
CA SER A 232 10.37 -21.60 14.75
C SER A 232 9.16 -22.14 13.99
N LEU A 233 8.53 -21.31 13.14
CA LEU A 233 7.28 -21.65 12.44
C LEU A 233 7.48 -21.98 10.97
N PHE A 234 8.54 -21.43 10.37
CA PHE A 234 8.80 -21.60 8.95
C PHE A 234 10.19 -22.12 8.67
N ILE A 235 10.26 -23.03 7.71
CA ILE A 235 11.47 -23.39 7.00
C ILE A 235 11.62 -22.40 5.85
N THR A 236 12.69 -21.60 5.88
CA THR A 236 13.01 -20.64 4.83
C THR A 236 13.89 -21.30 3.77
N MET A 237 13.48 -21.23 2.51
CA MET A 237 14.26 -21.61 1.33
C MET A 237 14.35 -20.40 0.40
N GLY A 238 15.45 -20.21 -0.30
CA GLY A 238 15.57 -19.02 -1.15
C GLY A 238 16.98 -18.68 -1.56
N SER A 239 17.10 -17.52 -2.21
CA SER A 239 18.35 -16.86 -2.56
C SER A 239 18.60 -15.67 -1.61
N GLU A 240 19.71 -14.95 -1.80
CA GLU A 240 19.98 -13.72 -1.04
C GLU A 240 18.90 -12.63 -1.22
N THR A 241 18.13 -12.66 -2.31
CA THR A 241 17.16 -11.62 -2.68
C THR A 241 15.70 -12.04 -2.49
N GLU A 242 15.42 -13.35 -2.46
CA GLU A 242 14.08 -13.91 -2.39
C GLU A 242 14.00 -15.07 -1.41
N ASN A 243 13.15 -14.90 -0.40
CA ASN A 243 12.85 -15.93 0.59
C ASN A 243 11.45 -16.51 0.34
N TYR A 244 11.36 -17.83 0.48
CA TYR A 244 10.15 -18.64 0.39
C TYR A 244 9.99 -19.43 1.69
N PHE A 245 8.76 -19.52 2.21
CA PHE A 245 8.46 -20.06 3.53
C PHE A 245 7.62 -21.33 3.44
N PHE A 246 8.05 -22.36 4.16
CA PHE A 246 7.42 -23.69 4.22
C PHE A 246 7.20 -24.12 5.66
N GLY A 247 6.37 -25.13 5.89
CA GLY A 247 6.15 -25.70 7.22
C GLY A 247 4.70 -26.07 7.49
N ASP A 248 4.49 -26.94 8.48
CA ASP A 248 3.19 -27.52 8.82
C ASP A 248 2.19 -26.45 9.26
N ALA A 249 2.66 -25.44 9.99
CA ALA A 249 1.83 -24.30 10.40
C ALA A 249 1.17 -23.59 9.21
N LEU A 250 1.82 -23.60 8.03
CA LEU A 250 1.28 -23.03 6.81
C LEU A 250 0.41 -24.03 6.02
N ASN A 251 0.73 -25.33 6.09
CA ASN A 251 -0.04 -26.37 5.41
C ASN A 251 -1.42 -26.58 6.04
N ALA A 252 -1.55 -26.39 7.36
CA ALA A 252 -2.81 -26.49 8.08
C ALA A 252 -3.94 -25.61 7.51
N PRO A 253 -3.81 -24.28 7.42
CA PRO A 253 -4.85 -23.42 6.82
C PRO A 253 -4.95 -23.57 5.29
N LEU A 254 -3.93 -24.10 4.62
CA LEU A 254 -3.92 -24.23 3.16
C LEU A 254 -4.60 -25.51 2.66
N ALA A 255 -4.34 -26.65 3.30
CA ALA A 255 -4.80 -27.96 2.84
C ALA A 255 -5.32 -28.91 3.94
N GLU A 256 -4.77 -28.88 5.16
CA GLU A 256 -4.96 -30.01 6.10
C GLU A 256 -6.12 -29.81 7.10
N SER A 257 -6.54 -28.57 7.35
CA SER A 257 -7.65 -28.28 8.28
C SER A 257 -9.03 -28.42 7.65
N LYS A 258 -10.07 -28.60 8.50
CA LYS A 258 -11.47 -28.67 8.09
C LYS A 258 -11.91 -27.45 7.28
N TYR A 259 -11.42 -26.26 7.64
CA TYR A 259 -11.71 -25.00 6.96
C TYR A 259 -10.51 -24.50 6.14
N SER A 260 -9.67 -25.42 5.66
CA SER A 260 -8.57 -25.07 4.78
C SER A 260 -9.06 -24.52 3.45
N ILE A 261 -8.20 -23.76 2.76
CA ILE A 261 -8.51 -23.24 1.42
C ILE A 261 -8.89 -24.39 0.47
N TRP A 262 -8.13 -25.49 0.49
CA TRP A 262 -8.47 -26.70 -0.26
C TRP A 262 -9.86 -27.23 0.11
N SER A 263 -10.14 -27.47 1.39
CA SER A 263 -11.42 -28.05 1.84
C SER A 263 -12.61 -27.19 1.42
N LEU A 264 -12.51 -25.86 1.54
CA LEU A 264 -13.57 -24.93 1.17
C LEU A 264 -13.77 -24.84 -0.34
N ALA A 265 -12.68 -24.71 -1.11
CA ALA A 265 -12.74 -24.63 -2.56
C ALA A 265 -13.20 -25.94 -3.19
N ALA A 266 -12.70 -27.09 -2.72
CA ALA A 266 -13.10 -28.41 -3.19
C ALA A 266 -14.58 -28.68 -2.89
N ALA A 267 -15.07 -28.33 -1.70
CA ALA A 267 -16.49 -28.44 -1.37
C ALA A 267 -17.38 -27.62 -2.31
N ALA A 268 -16.98 -26.38 -2.64
CA ALA A 268 -17.73 -25.55 -3.59
C ALA A 268 -17.68 -26.11 -5.02
N ALA A 269 -16.52 -26.58 -5.47
CA ALA A 269 -16.40 -27.23 -6.78
C ALA A 269 -17.27 -28.49 -6.86
N GLN A 270 -17.30 -29.31 -5.80
CA GLN A 270 -18.17 -30.49 -5.70
C GLN A 270 -19.65 -30.12 -5.86
N GLN A 271 -20.10 -29.11 -5.11
CA GLN A 271 -21.48 -28.63 -5.14
C GLN A 271 -21.84 -28.04 -6.51
N ALA A 272 -20.88 -27.45 -7.21
CA ALA A 272 -21.03 -26.95 -8.57
C ALA A 272 -21.01 -28.06 -9.65
N GLY A 273 -20.77 -29.32 -9.28
CA GLY A 273 -20.83 -30.47 -10.19
C GLY A 273 -19.47 -31.06 -10.59
N CYS A 274 -18.37 -30.69 -9.92
CA CYS A 274 -17.06 -31.29 -10.16
C CYS A 274 -17.07 -32.79 -9.84
N ALA A 275 -16.77 -33.63 -10.83
CA ALA A 275 -16.69 -35.08 -10.68
C ALA A 275 -15.27 -35.57 -10.36
N GLU A 276 -14.25 -34.91 -10.92
CA GLU A 276 -12.84 -35.28 -10.78
C GLU A 276 -12.06 -34.19 -10.05
N PHE A 277 -11.48 -34.55 -8.90
CA PHE A 277 -10.65 -33.64 -8.13
C PHE A 277 -9.20 -33.70 -8.58
N LEU A 278 -8.56 -32.53 -8.60
CA LEU A 278 -7.13 -32.43 -8.82
C LEU A 278 -6.34 -33.09 -7.67
N ASP A 279 -5.14 -33.58 -7.98
CA ASP A 279 -4.18 -34.02 -6.96
C ASP A 279 -3.48 -32.80 -6.37
N VAL A 280 -3.95 -32.32 -5.22
CA VAL A 280 -3.36 -31.17 -4.54
C VAL A 280 -1.90 -31.40 -4.17
N ASN A 281 -1.50 -32.65 -3.91
CA ASN A 281 -0.11 -32.99 -3.60
C ASN A 281 0.80 -32.83 -4.81
N GLU A 282 0.28 -33.05 -6.03
CA GLU A 282 1.02 -32.76 -7.26
C GLU A 282 1.34 -31.27 -7.36
N ILE A 283 0.38 -30.40 -7.05
CA ILE A 283 0.61 -28.94 -7.05
C ILE A 283 1.66 -28.56 -6.01
N PHE A 284 1.60 -29.12 -4.79
CA PHE A 284 2.63 -28.90 -3.77
C PHE A 284 4.03 -29.34 -4.24
N LYS A 285 4.14 -30.51 -4.87
CA LYS A 285 5.40 -31.02 -5.42
C LYS A 285 5.92 -30.09 -6.51
N HIS A 286 5.05 -29.66 -7.43
CA HIS A 286 5.41 -28.73 -8.49
C HIS A 286 5.91 -27.40 -7.94
N VAL A 287 5.14 -26.77 -7.04
CA VAL A 287 5.50 -25.48 -6.44
C VAL A 287 6.85 -25.57 -5.75
N THR A 288 7.06 -26.62 -4.94
CA THR A 288 8.34 -26.86 -4.24
C THR A 288 9.50 -27.03 -5.23
N GLY A 289 9.32 -27.80 -6.30
CA GLY A 289 10.33 -27.99 -7.34
C GLY A 289 10.58 -26.76 -8.23
N SER A 290 9.66 -25.80 -8.23
CA SER A 290 9.74 -24.57 -9.04
C SER A 290 10.31 -23.37 -8.28
N VAL A 291 10.56 -23.48 -6.97
CA VAL A 291 11.13 -22.41 -6.13
C VAL A 291 12.43 -21.89 -6.76
N CYS A 292 12.62 -20.56 -6.73
CA CYS A 292 13.76 -19.87 -7.36
C CYS A 292 13.86 -20.04 -8.89
N SER A 293 12.80 -20.48 -9.58
CA SER A 293 12.73 -20.55 -11.03
C SER A 293 11.70 -19.57 -11.60
N GLU A 294 11.84 -19.23 -12.89
CA GLU A 294 10.86 -18.39 -13.60
C GLU A 294 9.46 -19.01 -13.69
N ARG A 295 9.34 -20.32 -13.44
CA ARG A 295 8.07 -21.06 -13.47
C ARG A 295 7.29 -20.93 -12.16
N PHE A 296 7.91 -20.41 -11.10
CA PHE A 296 7.26 -20.27 -9.80
C PHE A 296 6.01 -19.38 -9.90
N GLY A 297 4.87 -19.88 -9.40
CA GLY A 297 3.63 -19.12 -9.37
C GLY A 297 2.96 -18.89 -10.73
N ILE A 298 3.38 -19.59 -11.79
CA ILE A 298 2.68 -19.59 -13.08
C ILE A 298 1.58 -20.64 -13.05
N ILE A 299 0.34 -20.22 -13.36
CA ILE A 299 -0.82 -21.11 -13.36
C ILE A 299 -0.79 -22.04 -14.57
N ARG A 300 -0.88 -23.35 -14.30
CA ARG A 300 -0.81 -24.42 -15.31
C ARG A 300 -2.20 -24.78 -15.85
N VAL A 301 -2.76 -23.90 -16.67
CA VAL A 301 -4.07 -24.08 -17.32
C VAL A 301 -4.00 -23.81 -18.83
N PRO A 302 -4.96 -24.33 -19.63
CA PRO A 302 -5.06 -24.02 -21.06
C PRO A 302 -5.14 -22.51 -21.31
N GLU A 303 -4.69 -22.06 -22.49
CA GLU A 303 -4.57 -20.63 -22.83
C GLU A 303 -5.88 -19.86 -22.70
N ASN A 304 -7.01 -20.48 -23.04
CA ASN A 304 -8.34 -19.89 -22.92
C ASN A 304 -8.83 -19.72 -21.46
N HIS A 305 -8.11 -20.29 -20.49
CA HIS A 305 -8.39 -20.16 -19.05
C HIS A 305 -7.31 -19.40 -18.29
N GLN A 306 -6.37 -18.76 -19.00
CA GLN A 306 -5.33 -17.97 -18.36
C GLN A 306 -5.92 -16.70 -17.74
N PRO A 307 -5.65 -16.42 -16.45
CA PRO A 307 -5.95 -15.12 -15.86
C PRO A 307 -5.20 -13.99 -16.56
N SER A 308 -5.66 -12.75 -16.35
CA SER A 308 -5.09 -11.58 -17.04
C SER A 308 -3.65 -11.25 -16.63
N ASP A 309 -3.22 -11.67 -15.43
CA ASP A 309 -1.89 -11.43 -14.89
C ASP A 309 -1.47 -12.56 -13.93
N LYS A 310 -0.23 -12.50 -13.44
CA LYS A 310 0.35 -13.47 -12.51
C LYS A 310 -0.20 -13.28 -11.09
N PRO A 311 -0.39 -14.37 -10.32
CA PRO A 311 -0.80 -14.35 -8.91
C PRO A 311 -0.10 -13.30 -8.04
N VAL A 312 1.22 -13.16 -8.20
CA VAL A 312 2.05 -12.26 -7.39
C VAL A 312 1.72 -10.79 -7.61
N GLU A 313 1.32 -10.40 -8.83
CA GLU A 313 0.96 -9.02 -9.14
C GLU A 313 -0.38 -8.65 -8.48
N TYR A 314 -1.32 -9.58 -8.39
CA TYR A 314 -2.57 -9.38 -7.65
C TYR A 314 -2.34 -9.20 -6.16
N VAL A 315 -1.46 -10.01 -5.55
CA VAL A 315 -1.10 -9.84 -4.13
C VAL A 315 -0.50 -8.44 -3.90
N LYS A 316 0.47 -8.03 -4.72
CA LYS A 316 1.11 -6.71 -4.63
C LYS A 316 0.10 -5.57 -4.72
N ALA A 317 -0.83 -5.66 -5.66
CA ALA A 317 -1.79 -4.60 -5.95
C ALA A 317 -2.91 -4.52 -4.89
N LEU A 318 -3.47 -5.66 -4.50
CA LEU A 318 -4.75 -5.69 -3.77
C LEU A 318 -4.58 -5.87 -2.27
N TRP A 319 -3.59 -6.66 -1.83
CA TRP A 319 -3.42 -7.00 -0.42
C TRP A 319 -3.29 -5.80 0.52
N PRO A 320 -2.49 -4.75 0.22
CA PRO A 320 -2.39 -3.57 1.08
C PRO A 320 -3.73 -2.86 1.32
N SER A 321 -4.64 -2.93 0.34
CA SER A 321 -5.95 -2.27 0.38
C SER A 321 -7.05 -3.12 1.03
N ILE A 322 -6.88 -4.45 1.01
CA ILE A 322 -7.85 -5.43 1.52
C ILE A 322 -7.56 -5.77 2.99
N LEU A 323 -6.28 -5.92 3.36
CA LEU A 323 -5.88 -6.33 4.70
C LEU A 323 -6.50 -5.50 5.84
N PRO A 324 -6.60 -4.16 5.77
CA PRO A 324 -7.26 -3.39 6.83
C PRO A 324 -8.72 -3.79 7.05
N THR A 325 -9.44 -4.12 5.97
CA THR A 325 -10.84 -4.57 6.03
C THR A 325 -10.94 -5.95 6.65
N VAL A 326 -10.03 -6.86 6.27
CA VAL A 326 -9.94 -8.20 6.87
C VAL A 326 -9.67 -8.11 8.37
N LYS A 327 -8.69 -7.30 8.80
CA LYS A 327 -8.38 -7.08 10.22
C LYS A 327 -9.56 -6.49 11.00
N LEU A 328 -10.32 -5.61 10.36
CA LEU A 328 -11.48 -4.96 10.96
C LEU A 328 -12.63 -5.95 11.19
N LEU A 329 -12.96 -6.74 10.18
CA LEU A 329 -14.11 -7.66 10.19
C LEU A 329 -13.81 -9.02 10.84
N CYS A 330 -12.53 -9.43 10.85
CA CYS A 330 -12.05 -10.66 11.46
C CYS A 330 -10.92 -10.36 12.46
N PRO A 331 -11.27 -10.04 13.73
CA PRO A 331 -10.28 -9.84 14.78
C PRO A 331 -9.46 -11.11 15.06
N GLU A 332 -10.08 -12.28 14.94
CA GLU A 332 -9.40 -13.57 15.07
C GLU A 332 -8.60 -13.88 13.82
N HIS A 333 -7.28 -14.03 13.99
CA HIS A 333 -6.35 -14.22 12.87
C HIS A 333 -6.61 -15.54 12.12
N ASP A 334 -7.06 -16.60 12.81
CA ASP A 334 -7.36 -17.93 12.25
C ASP A 334 -8.49 -17.87 11.21
N ASN A 335 -9.34 -16.84 11.28
CA ASN A 335 -10.47 -16.65 10.39
C ASN A 335 -10.08 -15.94 9.08
N TRP A 336 -8.87 -15.37 8.96
CA TRP A 336 -8.47 -14.67 7.73
C TRP A 336 -8.44 -15.59 6.51
N PRO A 337 -7.84 -16.79 6.54
CA PRO A 337 -7.88 -17.70 5.41
C PRO A 337 -9.29 -18.22 5.13
N ILE A 338 -10.07 -18.47 6.19
CA ILE A 338 -11.45 -18.95 6.09
C ILE A 338 -12.31 -17.93 5.34
N LEU A 339 -12.15 -16.64 5.62
CA LEU A 339 -12.82 -15.55 4.91
C LEU A 339 -12.57 -15.64 3.40
N PHE A 340 -11.31 -15.77 2.98
CA PHE A 340 -11.00 -15.89 1.55
C PHE A 340 -11.50 -17.21 0.96
N GLY A 341 -11.45 -18.30 1.73
CA GLY A 341 -12.06 -19.58 1.35
C GLY A 341 -13.56 -19.45 1.06
N ILE A 342 -14.32 -18.77 1.92
CA ILE A 342 -15.75 -18.50 1.71
C ILE A 342 -15.97 -17.59 0.48
N ALA A 343 -15.11 -16.59 0.26
CA ALA A 343 -15.18 -15.75 -0.93
C ALA A 343 -14.94 -16.55 -2.22
N ILE A 344 -14.03 -17.53 -2.19
CA ILE A 344 -13.82 -18.48 -3.28
C ILE A 344 -15.07 -19.32 -3.54
N GLN A 345 -15.76 -19.79 -2.49
CA GLN A 345 -17.01 -20.55 -2.67
C GLN A 345 -18.06 -19.72 -3.42
N GLN A 346 -18.19 -18.43 -3.08
CA GLN A 346 -19.09 -17.51 -3.78
C GLN A 346 -18.69 -17.33 -5.25
N ALA A 347 -17.39 -17.22 -5.54
CA ALA A 347 -16.91 -17.10 -6.91
C ALA A 347 -17.14 -18.36 -7.74
N ILE A 348 -16.89 -19.55 -7.18
CA ILE A 348 -17.14 -20.82 -7.87
C ILE A 348 -18.64 -21.00 -8.14
N ASP A 349 -19.50 -20.73 -7.16
CA ASP A 349 -20.95 -20.85 -7.34
C ASP A 349 -21.49 -19.85 -8.38
N ALA A 350 -21.03 -18.60 -8.35
CA ALA A 350 -21.41 -17.59 -9.35
C ALA A 350 -20.86 -17.90 -10.74
N GLY A 351 -19.70 -18.56 -10.82
CA GLY A 351 -18.99 -18.89 -12.05
C GLY A 351 -19.38 -20.22 -12.70
N LYS A 352 -20.20 -21.07 -12.06
CA LYS A 352 -20.46 -22.45 -12.48
C LYS A 352 -21.05 -22.62 -13.89
N SER A 353 -21.66 -21.59 -14.46
CA SER A 353 -22.17 -21.59 -15.84
C SER A 353 -21.15 -21.08 -16.87
N ALA A 354 -20.05 -20.46 -16.42
CA ALA A 354 -19.04 -19.83 -17.26
C ALA A 354 -17.73 -20.61 -17.31
N ILE A 355 -17.38 -21.33 -16.24
CA ILE A 355 -16.16 -22.13 -16.16
C ILE A 355 -16.46 -23.51 -15.56
N ASP A 356 -15.76 -24.53 -16.05
CA ASP A 356 -15.79 -25.86 -15.47
C ASP A 356 -15.36 -25.81 -13.98
N PRO A 357 -16.14 -26.39 -13.04
CA PRO A 357 -15.81 -26.37 -11.61
C PRO A 357 -14.44 -26.97 -11.26
N GLY A 358 -13.98 -27.99 -11.99
CA GLY A 358 -12.64 -28.57 -11.81
C GLY A 358 -11.54 -27.62 -12.24
N MET A 359 -11.74 -26.92 -13.37
CA MET A 359 -10.85 -25.84 -13.81
C MET A 359 -10.83 -24.67 -12.83
N ALA A 360 -11.98 -24.27 -12.28
CA ALA A 360 -12.06 -23.22 -11.27
C ALA A 360 -11.27 -23.58 -10.01
N LEU A 361 -11.43 -24.82 -9.52
CA LEU A 361 -10.66 -25.35 -8.41
C LEU A 361 -9.15 -25.35 -8.71
N LYS A 362 -8.77 -25.72 -9.94
CA LYS A 362 -7.37 -25.71 -10.37
C LYS A 362 -6.76 -24.31 -10.34
N ILE A 363 -7.44 -23.31 -10.89
CA ILE A 363 -6.97 -21.90 -10.88
C ILE A 363 -6.77 -21.42 -9.43
N VAL A 364 -7.72 -21.72 -8.55
CA VAL A 364 -7.64 -21.35 -7.13
C VAL A 364 -6.42 -21.98 -6.45
N MET A 365 -6.20 -23.28 -6.63
CA MET A 365 -5.11 -23.97 -5.92
C MET A 365 -3.73 -23.69 -6.51
N GLU A 366 -3.63 -23.58 -7.84
CA GLU A 366 -2.39 -23.18 -8.54
C GLU A 366 -1.97 -21.74 -8.21
N SER A 367 -2.90 -20.88 -7.77
CA SER A 367 -2.59 -19.53 -7.28
C SER A 367 -2.33 -19.49 -5.76
N ALA A 368 -3.16 -20.16 -4.96
CA ALA A 368 -3.05 -20.13 -3.49
C ALA A 368 -1.77 -20.77 -2.96
N ILE A 369 -1.39 -21.94 -3.48
CA ILE A 369 -0.23 -22.68 -2.96
C ILE A 369 1.06 -21.87 -3.11
N PRO A 370 1.46 -21.37 -4.30
CA PRO A 370 2.69 -20.57 -4.42
C PRO A 370 2.60 -19.25 -3.67
N MET A 371 1.44 -18.57 -3.65
CA MET A 371 1.31 -17.30 -2.92
C MET A 371 1.34 -17.45 -1.40
N SER A 372 1.12 -18.66 -0.87
CA SER A 372 1.35 -18.94 0.54
C SER A 372 2.84 -18.96 0.92
N LYS A 373 3.73 -19.17 -0.05
CA LYS A 373 5.18 -19.35 0.19
C LYS A 373 5.97 -18.06 0.05
N ILE A 374 5.49 -17.08 -0.71
CA ILE A 374 6.24 -15.81 -0.93
C ILE A 374 6.39 -14.99 0.36
N ASP A 375 7.40 -14.15 0.44
CA ASP A 375 7.63 -13.27 1.60
C ASP A 375 6.55 -12.19 1.78
N LEU A 376 6.15 -11.92 3.03
CA LEU A 376 5.24 -10.82 3.37
C LEU A 376 5.99 -9.49 3.29
N LYS A 377 6.23 -8.99 2.08
CA LYS A 377 6.82 -7.67 1.85
C LYS A 377 5.78 -6.53 1.95
N TYR A 378 4.49 -6.87 2.04
CA TYR A 378 3.39 -5.91 1.88
C TYR A 378 2.37 -6.05 3.03
N GLY A 379 2.35 -5.12 3.98
CA GLY A 379 1.18 -4.90 4.87
C GLY A 379 1.24 -5.43 6.31
N LEU A 380 2.26 -6.19 6.71
CA LEU A 380 2.61 -6.35 8.12
C LEU A 380 3.82 -5.45 8.39
N GLU A 381 3.62 -4.32 9.07
CA GLU A 381 4.74 -3.49 9.50
C GLU A 381 5.68 -4.38 10.31
N LYS A 382 6.91 -4.61 9.80
CA LYS A 382 8.00 -5.18 10.60
C LYS A 382 8.25 -4.18 11.72
N THR A 383 7.69 -4.45 12.90
CA THR A 383 7.98 -3.71 14.13
C THR A 383 9.41 -3.92 14.54
#